data_AF-A0A3P7JKF4-F1
#
_entry.id   AF-A0A3P7JKF4-F1
#
_cell.length_a   1.000
_cell.length_b   1.000
_cell.length_c   1.000
_cell.angle_alpha   90.00
_cell.angle_beta   90.00
_cell.angle_gamma   90.00
#
_symmetry.space_group_name_H-M   'P 1'
#
loop_
_entity.id
_entity.type
_entity.pdbx_description
1 polymer ?
#
loop_
_entity_poly.entity_id
_entity_poly.type
_entity_poly.pdbx_seq_one_letter_code
_entity_poly.pdbx_strand_id
1 'polypeptide(L)'
;MKEELPGLSEIVLIGSYSSDLFTDFIGRCQQTYRISIKYAQEQQPMGTAGGLVAHRELILRDSPEALFVINGDVCGDLPVDEMVERIAALPDDSCLLLTTEATREQSGNFGNVVIDNTGRIVHYVDKPTTFVSTHISCGVYLMKTSVIQGLQLDTSKNLWFETDLFPRMASNGKLFALHTTRWWSQTKTAAAVLYANRHYLRLFKKRYAARLCKDRAQIVGDVFIDPSAEVDKSAKIGPNVSIGPNAKIGKGVRIKESIILADAVVNEHACVLHSVIGWRSVIGAWSRVEGIPLAPNPNLPFAKLENKPLFLSDGRLNPSLTILGSDVSIAPETIVLNCVVLPYKELSCSYKNQIIL
;
A
#
# COMPACT_ATOMS: atom_id res chain seq x y z
N MET A 1 -2.22 -6.93 -21.52
CA MET A 1 -2.05 -7.54 -20.19
C MET A 1 -3.02 -8.70 -20.14
N LYS A 2 -2.56 -9.93 -19.92
CA LYS A 2 -3.46 -11.05 -19.62
C LYS A 2 -4.12 -10.71 -18.28
N GLU A 3 -5.45 -10.71 -18.24
CA GLU A 3 -6.21 -10.57 -17.00
C GLU A 3 -5.81 -11.73 -16.08
N GLU A 4 -5.22 -11.43 -14.92
CA GLU A 4 -4.79 -12.46 -13.96
C GLU A 4 -5.99 -13.06 -13.19
N LEU A 5 -7.20 -12.52 -13.36
CA LEU A 5 -8.47 -13.03 -12.80
C LEU A 5 -9.61 -12.91 -13.84
N PRO A 6 -9.88 -13.94 -14.65
CA PRO A 6 -10.87 -13.87 -15.73
C PRO A 6 -12.33 -13.64 -15.27
N GLY A 7 -12.60 -13.71 -13.96
CA GLY A 7 -13.92 -13.47 -13.37
C GLY A 7 -14.07 -12.11 -12.67
N LEU A 8 -13.04 -11.26 -12.62
CA LEU A 8 -13.14 -9.95 -11.97
C LEU A 8 -13.86 -8.94 -12.87
N SER A 9 -15.09 -8.60 -12.52
CA SER A 9 -15.93 -7.68 -13.32
C SER A 9 -15.88 -6.22 -12.84
N GLU A 10 -15.78 -5.99 -11.53
CA GLU A 10 -15.90 -4.67 -10.93
C GLU A 10 -15.07 -4.51 -9.65
N ILE A 11 -14.60 -3.29 -9.41
CA ILE A 11 -13.96 -2.85 -8.17
C ILE A 11 -14.81 -1.74 -7.56
N VAL A 12 -15.19 -1.89 -6.29
CA VAL A 12 -15.89 -0.85 -5.53
C VAL A 12 -14.95 -0.34 -4.43
N LEU A 13 -14.56 0.93 -4.53
CA LEU A 13 -13.84 1.65 -3.49
C LEU A 13 -14.86 2.19 -2.49
N ILE A 14 -14.67 1.92 -1.20
CA ILE A 14 -15.58 2.38 -0.14
C ILE A 14 -14.78 3.29 0.79
N GLY A 15 -15.34 4.46 1.12
CA GLY A 15 -14.73 5.37 2.08
C GLY A 15 -15.53 6.65 2.30
N SER A 16 -15.09 7.47 3.25
CA SER A 16 -15.80 8.67 3.70
C SER A 16 -15.29 9.99 3.11
N TYR A 17 -14.25 9.94 2.29
CA TYR A 17 -13.68 11.12 1.64
C TYR A 17 -14.57 11.61 0.49
N SER A 18 -14.42 12.88 0.10
CA SER A 18 -15.14 13.43 -1.05
C SER A 18 -14.81 12.65 -2.33
N SER A 19 -15.85 12.33 -3.11
CA SER A 19 -15.72 11.63 -4.39
C SER A 19 -14.82 12.37 -5.39
N ASP A 20 -14.80 13.70 -5.36
CA ASP A 20 -13.96 14.54 -6.23
C ASP A 20 -12.47 14.21 -6.13
N LEU A 21 -12.01 13.76 -4.96
CA LEU A 21 -10.61 13.39 -4.73
C LEU A 21 -10.20 12.14 -5.52
N PHE A 22 -11.16 11.29 -5.88
CA PHE A 22 -10.90 10.03 -6.57
C PHE A 22 -11.23 10.06 -8.06
N THR A 23 -11.99 11.05 -8.55
CA THR A 23 -12.47 11.09 -9.93
C THR A 23 -11.35 10.93 -10.97
N ASP A 24 -10.27 11.71 -10.85
CA ASP A 24 -9.11 11.59 -11.77
C ASP A 24 -8.42 10.23 -11.64
N PHE A 25 -8.19 9.79 -10.40
CA PHE A 25 -7.53 8.51 -10.12
C PHE A 25 -8.31 7.33 -10.72
N ILE A 26 -9.62 7.27 -10.47
CA ILE A 26 -10.53 6.27 -10.99
C ILE A 26 -10.53 6.30 -12.51
N GLY A 27 -10.67 7.49 -13.12
CA GLY A 27 -10.65 7.65 -14.58
C GLY A 27 -9.38 7.07 -15.21
N ARG A 28 -8.20 7.40 -14.66
CA ARG A 28 -6.91 6.85 -15.13
C ARG A 28 -6.81 5.34 -14.93
N CYS A 29 -7.26 4.82 -13.79
CA CYS A 29 -7.24 3.38 -13.52
C CYS A 29 -8.18 2.61 -14.47
N GLN A 30 -9.38 3.10 -14.72
CA GLN A 30 -10.32 2.48 -15.66
C GLN A 30 -9.75 2.46 -17.09
N GLN A 31 -9.12 3.53 -17.53
CA GLN A 31 -8.44 3.57 -18.85
C GLN A 31 -7.29 2.57 -18.93
N THR A 32 -6.50 2.47 -17.87
CA THR A 32 -5.30 1.62 -17.82
C THR A 32 -5.64 0.14 -17.73
N TYR A 33 -6.54 -0.22 -16.82
CA TYR A 33 -6.85 -1.61 -16.47
C TYR A 33 -8.08 -2.15 -17.19
N ARG A 34 -8.91 -1.28 -17.78
CA ARG A 34 -10.14 -1.65 -18.50
C ARG A 34 -11.15 -2.42 -17.64
N ILE A 35 -11.20 -2.12 -16.34
CA ILE A 35 -12.13 -2.70 -15.35
C ILE A 35 -13.07 -1.59 -14.86
N SER A 36 -14.33 -1.92 -14.55
CA SER A 36 -15.27 -0.98 -13.91
C SER A 36 -14.79 -0.66 -12.50
N ILE A 37 -14.62 0.63 -12.19
CA ILE A 37 -14.24 1.09 -10.85
C ILE A 37 -15.26 2.14 -10.40
N LYS A 38 -15.85 1.94 -9.22
CA LYS A 38 -16.80 2.88 -8.62
C LYS A 38 -16.32 3.31 -7.25
N TYR A 39 -16.71 4.51 -6.84
CA TYR A 39 -16.56 4.97 -5.46
C TYR A 39 -17.92 5.03 -4.78
N ALA A 40 -18.07 4.26 -3.71
CA ALA A 40 -19.22 4.24 -2.84
C ALA A 40 -18.89 5.06 -1.58
N GLN A 41 -19.35 6.31 -1.58
CA GLN A 41 -19.05 7.25 -0.51
C GLN A 41 -19.93 6.99 0.72
N GLU A 42 -19.28 6.79 1.86
CA GLU A 42 -19.89 6.78 3.18
C GLU A 42 -20.09 8.22 3.67
N GLN A 43 -21.29 8.57 4.15
CA GLN A 43 -21.56 9.90 4.72
C GLN A 43 -20.85 10.11 6.06
N GLN A 44 -20.61 9.02 6.79
CA GLN A 44 -19.86 8.98 8.04
C GLN A 44 -19.13 7.63 8.14
N PRO A 45 -17.99 7.52 8.84
CA PRO A 45 -17.31 6.23 8.99
C PRO A 45 -18.19 5.20 9.73
N MET A 46 -18.54 4.09 9.07
CA MET A 46 -19.47 3.08 9.61
C MET A 46 -18.77 1.82 10.17
N GLY A 47 -17.44 1.86 10.34
CA GLY A 47 -16.62 0.69 10.68
C GLY A 47 -16.19 -0.12 9.45
N THR A 48 -15.27 -1.06 9.64
CA THR A 48 -14.61 -1.79 8.53
C THR A 48 -15.57 -2.65 7.69
N ALA A 49 -16.68 -3.11 8.26
CA ALA A 49 -17.72 -3.85 7.56
C ALA A 49 -18.98 -3.00 7.27
N GLY A 50 -19.11 -1.82 7.87
CA GLY A 50 -20.32 -1.00 7.77
C GLY A 50 -20.63 -0.54 6.35
N GLY A 51 -19.63 0.03 5.65
CA GLY A 51 -19.79 0.47 4.27
C GLY A 51 -20.17 -0.66 3.30
N LEU A 52 -19.71 -1.90 3.57
CA LEU A 52 -20.08 -3.08 2.78
C LEU A 52 -21.59 -3.37 2.87
N VAL A 53 -22.16 -3.28 4.06
CA VAL A 53 -23.60 -3.53 4.26
C VAL A 53 -24.43 -2.34 3.79
N ALA A 54 -23.96 -1.11 4.01
CA ALA A 54 -24.63 0.12 3.55
C ALA A 54 -24.77 0.17 2.02
N HIS A 55 -23.76 -0.33 1.29
CA HIS A 55 -23.75 -0.37 -0.17
C HIS A 55 -24.01 -1.77 -0.75
N ARG A 56 -24.62 -2.68 0.02
CA ARG A 56 -24.86 -4.07 -0.41
C ARG A 56 -25.59 -4.19 -1.75
N GLU A 57 -26.58 -3.33 -2.00
CA GLU A 57 -27.38 -3.39 -3.23
C GLU A 57 -26.54 -3.05 -4.47
N LEU A 58 -25.55 -2.16 -4.31
CA LEU A 58 -24.60 -1.84 -5.36
C LEU A 58 -23.64 -3.00 -5.59
N ILE A 59 -23.09 -3.56 -4.51
CA ILE A 59 -22.05 -4.60 -4.55
C ILE A 59 -22.59 -5.93 -5.06
N LEU A 60 -23.83 -6.26 -4.72
CA LEU A 60 -24.48 -7.53 -5.07
C LEU A 60 -25.29 -7.46 -6.37
N ARG A 61 -25.36 -6.29 -7.02
CA ARG A 61 -26.23 -6.02 -8.17
C ARG A 61 -26.10 -7.06 -9.28
N ASP A 62 -24.87 -7.44 -9.62
CA ASP A 62 -24.56 -8.35 -10.73
C ASP A 62 -24.40 -9.81 -10.24
N SER A 63 -24.93 -10.12 -9.05
CA SER A 63 -24.94 -11.46 -8.43
C SER A 63 -23.57 -12.17 -8.44
N PRO A 64 -22.51 -11.54 -7.88
CA PRO A 64 -21.18 -12.16 -7.83
C PRO A 64 -21.21 -13.46 -7.01
N GLU A 65 -20.38 -14.44 -7.39
CA GLU A 65 -20.25 -15.69 -6.63
C GLU A 65 -19.56 -15.49 -5.27
N ALA A 66 -18.57 -14.61 -5.25
CA ALA A 66 -17.79 -14.25 -4.08
C ALA A 66 -17.25 -12.82 -4.22
N LEU A 67 -16.83 -12.25 -3.10
CA LEU A 67 -16.37 -10.88 -3.00
C LEU A 67 -15.01 -10.83 -2.33
N PHE A 68 -14.05 -10.25 -3.04
CA PHE A 68 -12.81 -9.83 -2.42
C PHE A 68 -13.04 -8.55 -1.63
N VAL A 69 -12.65 -8.56 -0.36
CA VAL A 69 -12.62 -7.37 0.50
C VAL A 69 -11.17 -7.18 0.93
N ILE A 70 -10.61 -6.02 0.57
CA ILE A 70 -9.19 -5.71 0.77
C ILE A 70 -9.10 -4.36 1.46
N ASN A 71 -8.38 -4.31 2.58
CA ASN A 71 -8.08 -3.06 3.24
C ASN A 71 -7.22 -2.15 2.34
N GLY A 72 -7.55 -0.87 2.26
CA GLY A 72 -6.91 0.08 1.33
C GLY A 72 -5.43 0.35 1.59
N ASP A 73 -4.88 -0.08 2.74
CA ASP A 73 -3.48 0.05 3.10
C ASP A 73 -2.64 -1.22 2.82
N VAL A 74 -3.24 -2.27 2.23
CA VAL A 74 -2.55 -3.53 1.96
C VAL A 74 -1.78 -3.49 0.65
N CYS A 75 -0.55 -3.99 0.68
CA CYS A 75 0.26 -4.24 -0.51
C CYS A 75 0.98 -5.58 -0.41
N GLY A 76 1.16 -6.27 -1.54
CA GLY A 76 1.78 -7.59 -1.52
C GLY A 76 1.72 -8.35 -2.84
N ASP A 77 2.41 -9.49 -2.87
CA ASP A 77 2.22 -10.54 -3.86
C ASP A 77 1.10 -11.47 -3.39
N LEU A 78 -0.14 -11.03 -3.55
CA LEU A 78 -1.31 -11.73 -3.04
C LEU A 78 -1.64 -12.97 -3.89
N PRO A 79 -1.82 -14.16 -3.30
CA PRO A 79 -2.18 -15.39 -4.03
C PRO A 79 -3.67 -15.45 -4.33
N VAL A 80 -4.17 -14.51 -5.14
CA VAL A 80 -5.60 -14.35 -5.42
C VAL A 80 -6.20 -15.59 -6.10
N ASP A 81 -5.45 -16.23 -6.98
CA ASP A 81 -5.76 -17.49 -7.65
C ASP A 81 -6.00 -18.63 -6.64
N GLU A 82 -5.06 -18.83 -5.72
CA GLU A 82 -5.17 -19.84 -4.67
C GLU A 82 -6.36 -19.56 -3.73
N MET A 83 -6.67 -18.28 -3.48
CA MET A 83 -7.86 -17.91 -2.69
C MET A 83 -9.16 -18.31 -3.38
N VAL A 84 -9.28 -18.05 -4.70
CA VAL A 84 -10.47 -18.43 -5.47
C VAL A 84 -10.64 -19.95 -5.48
N GLU A 85 -9.57 -20.70 -5.74
CA GLU A 85 -9.61 -22.17 -5.71
C GLU A 85 -10.03 -22.70 -4.33
N ARG A 86 -9.47 -22.12 -3.26
CA ARG A 86 -9.76 -22.56 -1.90
C ARG A 86 -11.20 -22.30 -1.50
N ILE A 87 -11.75 -21.11 -1.78
CA ILE A 87 -13.12 -20.78 -1.37
C ILE A 87 -14.18 -21.54 -2.18
N ALA A 88 -13.87 -21.93 -3.42
CA ALA A 88 -14.79 -22.72 -4.24
C ALA A 88 -15.11 -24.08 -3.61
N ALA A 89 -14.18 -24.65 -2.84
CA ALA A 89 -14.35 -25.91 -2.11
C ALA A 89 -14.99 -25.76 -0.72
N LEU A 90 -15.35 -24.55 -0.30
CA LEU A 90 -15.93 -24.27 1.02
C LEU A 90 -17.46 -24.09 0.95
N PRO A 91 -18.19 -24.31 2.07
CA PRO A 91 -19.63 -24.05 2.15
C PRO A 91 -20.03 -22.63 1.73
N ASP A 92 -21.27 -22.47 1.27
CA ASP A 92 -21.76 -21.21 0.70
C ASP A 92 -21.82 -20.02 1.67
N ASP A 93 -21.67 -20.23 2.97
CA ASP A 93 -21.64 -19.21 4.02
C ASP A 93 -20.24 -18.97 4.59
N SER A 94 -19.21 -19.37 3.84
CA SER A 94 -17.80 -19.29 4.26
C SER A 94 -17.16 -17.95 3.96
N CYS A 95 -16.24 -17.55 4.85
CA CYS A 95 -15.29 -16.48 4.64
C CYS A 95 -13.86 -17.01 4.77
N LEU A 96 -13.00 -16.69 3.81
CA LEU A 96 -11.61 -17.07 3.74
C LEU A 96 -10.71 -15.85 3.99
N LEU A 97 -9.91 -15.91 5.05
CA LEU A 97 -8.89 -14.91 5.37
C LEU A 97 -7.55 -15.32 4.78
N LEU A 98 -6.86 -14.39 4.13
CA LEU A 98 -5.43 -14.54 3.87
C LEU A 98 -4.66 -14.31 5.17
N THR A 99 -3.80 -15.25 5.54
CA THR A 99 -3.01 -15.19 6.76
C THR A 99 -1.53 -15.34 6.48
N THR A 100 -0.69 -14.77 7.33
CA THR A 100 0.77 -14.91 7.27
C THR A 100 1.32 -15.00 8.68
N GLU A 101 2.62 -15.24 8.81
CA GLU A 101 3.29 -15.26 10.11
C GLU A 101 3.98 -13.93 10.41
N ALA A 102 3.93 -13.55 11.68
CA ALA A 102 4.73 -12.47 12.27
C ALA A 102 5.47 -12.98 13.51
N THR A 103 6.51 -12.27 13.92
CA THR A 103 7.20 -12.60 15.17
C THR A 103 6.26 -12.44 16.36
N ARG A 104 6.57 -13.10 17.48
CA ARG A 104 5.81 -12.98 18.73
C ARG A 104 5.61 -11.52 19.15
N GLU A 105 6.65 -10.71 19.04
CA GLU A 105 6.63 -9.28 19.40
C GLU A 105 5.75 -8.45 18.46
N GLN A 106 5.72 -8.79 17.16
CA GLN A 106 4.96 -8.05 16.16
C GLN A 106 3.49 -8.46 16.09
N SER A 107 3.18 -9.72 16.40
CA SER A 107 1.84 -10.33 16.25
C SER A 107 0.72 -9.52 16.92
N GLY A 108 0.97 -8.92 18.08
CA GLY A 108 -0.01 -8.11 18.82
C GLY A 108 -0.47 -6.83 18.10
N ASN A 109 0.20 -6.41 17.02
CA ASN A 109 -0.19 -5.25 16.23
C ASN A 109 -1.24 -5.57 15.14
N PHE A 110 -1.65 -6.83 15.03
CA PHE A 110 -2.51 -7.34 13.97
C PHE A 110 -3.65 -8.20 14.52
N GLY A 111 -4.63 -8.52 13.67
CA GLY A 111 -5.65 -9.52 13.96
C GLY A 111 -5.01 -10.91 14.05
N ASN A 112 -5.02 -11.50 15.24
CA ASN A 112 -4.46 -12.82 15.51
C ASN A 112 -5.48 -13.91 15.21
N VAL A 113 -5.01 -14.99 14.60
CA VAL A 113 -5.85 -16.14 14.27
C VAL A 113 -5.25 -17.42 14.85
N VAL A 114 -6.13 -18.27 15.38
CA VAL A 114 -5.81 -19.65 15.75
C VAL A 114 -6.47 -20.55 14.73
N ILE A 115 -5.64 -21.33 14.03
CA ILE A 115 -6.06 -22.17 12.90
C ILE A 115 -5.94 -23.64 13.33
N ASP A 116 -6.98 -24.44 13.06
CA ASP A 116 -6.94 -25.88 13.30
C ASP A 116 -6.30 -26.66 12.13
N ASN A 117 -6.16 -27.98 12.29
CA ASN A 117 -5.56 -28.85 11.28
C ASN A 117 -6.37 -28.96 9.97
N THR A 118 -7.60 -28.46 9.95
CA THR A 118 -8.48 -28.44 8.76
C THR A 118 -8.44 -27.11 8.01
N GLY A 119 -7.67 -26.13 8.53
CA GLY A 119 -7.60 -24.78 8.00
C GLY A 119 -8.76 -23.88 8.41
N ARG A 120 -9.55 -24.27 9.42
CA ARG A 120 -10.59 -23.41 10.01
C ARG A 120 -9.96 -22.49 11.05
N ILE A 121 -10.46 -21.27 11.12
CA ILE A 121 -10.11 -20.34 12.19
C ILE A 121 -11.06 -20.60 13.36
N VAL A 122 -10.52 -21.15 14.45
CA VAL A 122 -11.29 -21.45 15.67
C VAL A 122 -11.36 -20.25 16.61
N HIS A 123 -10.41 -19.33 16.50
CA HIS A 123 -10.39 -18.12 17.30
C HIS A 123 -9.79 -16.95 16.51
N TYR A 124 -10.46 -15.80 16.55
CA TYR A 124 -10.01 -14.54 15.98
C TYR A 124 -10.01 -13.47 17.07
N VAL A 125 -8.91 -12.74 17.21
CA VAL A 125 -8.80 -11.62 18.17
C VAL A 125 -8.06 -10.45 17.51
N ASP A 126 -8.67 -9.27 17.50
CA ASP A 126 -7.98 -8.06 17.03
C ASP A 126 -6.98 -7.56 18.07
N LYS A 127 -5.73 -7.36 17.65
CA LYS A 127 -4.67 -6.68 18.41
C LYS A 127 -4.67 -7.03 19.91
N PRO A 128 -4.49 -8.32 20.25
CA PRO A 128 -4.57 -8.78 21.62
C PRO A 128 -3.44 -8.16 22.46
N THR A 129 -3.74 -7.86 23.72
CA THR A 129 -2.75 -7.37 24.70
C THR A 129 -1.79 -8.47 25.14
N THR A 130 -2.21 -9.73 25.05
CA THR A 130 -1.40 -10.91 25.35
C THR A 130 -1.13 -11.70 24.07
N PHE A 131 -0.04 -12.47 24.06
CA PHE A 131 0.29 -13.30 22.92
C PHE A 131 -0.77 -14.39 22.72
N VAL A 132 -1.30 -14.48 21.50
CA VAL A 132 -2.29 -15.51 21.09
C VAL A 132 -1.67 -16.48 20.09
N SER A 133 -1.10 -15.96 18.98
CA SER A 133 -0.59 -16.76 17.88
C SER A 133 0.47 -15.98 17.10
N THR A 134 1.31 -16.66 16.32
CA THR A 134 2.17 -16.01 15.31
C THR A 134 1.42 -15.76 14.00
N HIS A 135 0.25 -16.37 13.81
CA HIS A 135 -0.56 -16.21 12.61
C HIS A 135 -1.40 -14.95 12.70
N ILE A 136 -1.26 -14.10 11.69
CA ILE A 136 -1.92 -12.81 11.59
C ILE A 136 -2.77 -12.70 10.32
N SER A 137 -3.87 -11.95 10.40
CA SER A 137 -4.70 -11.54 9.26
C SER A 137 -3.95 -10.54 8.38
N CYS A 138 -4.03 -10.73 7.07
CA CYS A 138 -3.43 -9.85 6.07
C CYS A 138 -4.32 -8.67 5.66
N GLY A 139 -5.55 -8.55 6.19
CA GLY A 139 -6.50 -7.55 5.70
C GLY A 139 -7.00 -7.83 4.27
N VAL A 140 -6.96 -9.09 3.85
CA VAL A 140 -7.43 -9.58 2.54
C VAL A 140 -8.38 -10.74 2.82
N TYR A 141 -9.61 -10.59 2.38
CA TYR A 141 -10.71 -11.51 2.64
C TYR A 141 -11.37 -11.88 1.33
N LEU A 142 -11.77 -13.14 1.20
CA LEU A 142 -12.66 -13.58 0.14
C LEU A 142 -13.87 -14.22 0.80
N MET A 143 -15.06 -13.70 0.54
CA MET A 143 -16.29 -14.14 1.18
C MET A 143 -17.35 -14.51 0.14
N LYS A 144 -18.09 -15.58 0.41
CA LYS A 144 -19.27 -15.91 -0.39
C LYS A 144 -20.34 -14.85 -0.19
N THR A 145 -21.11 -14.59 -1.25
CA THR A 145 -22.14 -13.53 -1.26
C THR A 145 -23.19 -13.67 -0.16
N SER A 146 -23.52 -14.91 0.25
CA SER A 146 -24.48 -15.17 1.32
C SER A 146 -24.05 -14.57 2.68
N VAL A 147 -22.73 -14.42 2.92
CA VAL A 147 -22.20 -13.84 4.15
C VAL A 147 -22.70 -12.41 4.30
N ILE A 148 -22.60 -11.61 3.23
CA ILE A 148 -23.03 -10.20 3.24
C ILE A 148 -24.55 -10.09 3.26
N GLN A 149 -25.26 -10.95 2.52
CA GLN A 149 -26.72 -10.97 2.54
C GLN A 149 -27.28 -11.23 3.94
N GLY A 150 -26.59 -12.04 4.74
CA GLY A 150 -26.95 -12.32 6.13
C GLY A 150 -26.59 -11.20 7.13
N LEU A 151 -25.81 -10.19 6.73
CA LEU A 151 -25.44 -9.09 7.63
C LEU A 151 -26.59 -8.10 7.76
N GLN A 152 -26.97 -7.83 9.01
CA GLN A 152 -27.91 -6.77 9.35
C GLN A 152 -27.13 -5.56 9.82
N LEU A 153 -27.38 -4.40 9.23
CA LEU A 153 -26.86 -3.14 9.73
C LEU A 153 -27.85 -2.57 10.74
N ASP A 154 -27.43 -2.46 12.00
CA ASP A 154 -28.05 -1.54 12.92
C ASP A 154 -27.53 -0.15 12.56
N THR A 155 -28.36 0.70 11.93
CA THR A 155 -27.96 2.04 11.47
C THR A 155 -27.47 2.96 12.60
N SER A 156 -27.66 2.56 13.85
CA SER A 156 -27.15 3.28 15.03
C SER A 156 -25.74 2.88 15.46
N LYS A 157 -25.12 1.86 14.83
CA LYS A 157 -23.83 1.31 15.26
C LYS A 157 -22.86 1.08 14.10
N ASN A 158 -21.59 1.30 14.40
CA ASN A 158 -20.50 0.90 13.52
C ASN A 158 -20.36 -0.62 13.55
N LEU A 159 -20.09 -1.22 12.39
CA LEU A 159 -19.88 -2.65 12.22
C LEU A 159 -18.44 -2.91 11.82
N TRP A 160 -17.76 -3.75 12.59
CA TRP A 160 -16.36 -4.09 12.37
C TRP A 160 -16.19 -5.55 12.05
N PHE A 161 -15.41 -5.85 11.01
CA PHE A 161 -15.02 -7.23 10.70
C PHE A 161 -14.36 -7.90 11.91
N GLU A 162 -13.44 -7.18 12.54
CA GLU A 162 -12.48 -7.72 13.49
C GLU A 162 -13.09 -8.00 14.87
N THR A 163 -14.09 -7.22 15.30
CA THR A 163 -14.72 -7.37 16.62
C THR A 163 -16.13 -7.96 16.56
N ASP A 164 -16.89 -7.70 15.48
CA ASP A 164 -18.30 -8.10 15.40
C ASP A 164 -18.51 -9.34 14.53
N LEU A 165 -17.84 -9.42 13.38
CA LEU A 165 -18.10 -10.48 12.39
C LEU A 165 -17.20 -11.71 12.57
N PHE A 166 -15.88 -11.55 12.46
CA PHE A 166 -14.94 -12.67 12.45
C PHE A 166 -14.97 -13.52 13.73
N PRO A 167 -15.04 -12.95 14.95
CA PRO A 167 -15.18 -13.78 16.15
C PRO A 167 -16.44 -14.67 16.13
N ARG A 168 -17.57 -14.15 15.62
CA ARG A 168 -18.82 -14.92 15.47
C ARG A 168 -18.72 -15.97 14.38
N MET A 169 -18.13 -15.64 13.24
CA MET A 169 -17.92 -16.60 12.15
C MET A 169 -16.97 -17.73 12.55
N ALA A 170 -15.90 -17.42 13.29
CA ALA A 170 -15.00 -18.41 13.86
C ALA A 170 -15.74 -19.35 14.82
N SER A 171 -16.54 -18.80 15.74
CA SER A 171 -17.33 -19.58 16.70
C SER A 171 -18.36 -20.49 16.02
N ASN A 172 -18.90 -20.06 14.88
CA ASN A 172 -19.88 -20.83 14.08
C ASN A 172 -19.22 -21.77 13.05
N GLY A 173 -17.88 -21.85 13.00
CA GLY A 173 -17.15 -22.72 12.08
C GLY A 173 -17.21 -22.29 10.61
N LYS A 174 -17.46 -21.01 10.33
CA LYS A 174 -17.62 -20.43 8.98
C LYS A 174 -16.41 -19.62 8.50
N LEU A 175 -15.39 -19.50 9.35
CA LEU A 175 -14.17 -18.73 9.06
C LEU A 175 -13.01 -19.67 8.77
N PHE A 176 -12.33 -19.45 7.64
CA PHE A 176 -11.23 -20.28 7.16
C PHE A 176 -9.99 -19.44 6.89
N ALA A 177 -8.82 -20.07 6.92
CA ALA A 177 -7.55 -19.43 6.60
C ALA A 177 -6.94 -20.02 5.32
N LEU A 178 -6.35 -19.15 4.50
CA LEU A 178 -5.32 -19.50 3.53
C LEU A 178 -4.00 -18.89 4.00
N HIS A 179 -3.06 -19.75 4.40
CA HIS A 179 -1.74 -19.30 4.83
C HIS A 179 -0.85 -19.00 3.61
N THR A 180 -0.17 -17.84 3.63
CA THR A 180 0.80 -17.47 2.60
C THR A 180 2.17 -17.10 3.16
N THR A 181 3.19 -17.56 2.44
CA THR A 181 4.60 -17.17 2.61
C THR A 181 5.04 -16.10 1.59
N ARG A 182 4.13 -15.70 0.70
CA ARG A 182 4.38 -14.60 -0.26
C ARG A 182 4.52 -13.28 0.48
N TRP A 183 5.13 -12.29 -0.20
CA TRP A 183 5.34 -10.98 0.41
C TRP A 183 4.02 -10.28 0.67
N TRP A 184 3.87 -9.75 1.88
CA TRP A 184 2.74 -8.92 2.31
C TRP A 184 3.24 -7.82 3.24
N SER A 185 2.67 -6.64 3.12
CA SER A 185 2.94 -5.48 3.98
C SER A 185 1.75 -4.52 4.03
N GLN A 186 1.80 -3.59 4.97
CA GLN A 186 0.84 -2.49 5.08
C GLN A 186 1.56 -1.15 4.91
N THR A 187 0.96 -0.23 4.16
CA THR A 187 1.48 1.13 3.96
C THR A 187 0.95 2.11 5.00
N LYS A 188 1.10 1.76 6.29
CA LYS A 188 0.64 2.58 7.44
C LYS A 188 1.48 3.81 7.71
N THR A 189 2.74 3.78 7.29
CA THR A 189 3.69 4.88 7.46
C THR A 189 4.20 5.31 6.10
N ALA A 190 4.61 6.57 5.98
CA ALA A 190 5.23 7.02 4.74
C ALA A 190 6.52 6.24 4.43
N ALA A 191 7.26 5.78 5.44
CA ALA A 191 8.40 4.86 5.28
C ALA A 191 8.04 3.60 4.50
N ALA A 192 6.86 3.03 4.78
CA ALA A 192 6.44 1.78 4.18
C ALA A 192 6.34 1.83 2.65
N VAL A 193 6.15 3.00 2.04
CA VAL A 193 6.02 3.11 0.58
C VAL A 193 7.33 2.80 -0.15
N LEU A 194 8.49 3.16 0.42
CA LEU A 194 9.79 2.83 -0.18
C LEU A 194 10.09 1.33 -0.05
N TYR A 195 9.69 0.73 1.08
CA TYR A 195 9.74 -0.72 1.28
C TYR A 195 8.87 -1.43 0.24
N ALA A 196 7.61 -1.01 0.08
CA ALA A 196 6.69 -1.56 -0.90
C ALA A 196 7.19 -1.39 -2.34
N ASN A 197 7.70 -0.20 -2.68
CA ASN A 197 8.26 0.09 -4.00
C ASN A 197 9.36 -0.90 -4.38
N ARG A 198 10.32 -1.12 -3.49
CA ARG A 198 11.40 -2.09 -3.71
C ARG A 198 10.86 -3.50 -3.97
N HIS A 199 9.88 -3.96 -3.20
CA HIS A 199 9.30 -5.28 -3.40
C HIS A 199 8.53 -5.39 -4.71
N TYR A 200 7.77 -4.37 -5.10
CA TYR A 200 7.10 -4.35 -6.40
C TYR A 200 8.10 -4.33 -7.57
N LEU A 201 9.19 -3.57 -7.48
CA LEU A 201 10.25 -3.59 -8.49
C LEU A 201 10.90 -4.97 -8.61
N ARG A 202 11.13 -5.66 -7.47
CA ARG A 202 11.59 -7.06 -7.46
C ARG A 202 10.58 -8.01 -8.08
N LEU A 203 9.28 -7.81 -7.85
CA LEU A 203 8.22 -8.59 -8.51
C LEU A 203 8.19 -8.33 -10.01
N PHE A 204 8.34 -7.08 -10.45
CA PHE A 204 8.47 -6.75 -11.87
C PHE A 204 9.67 -7.46 -12.48
N LYS A 205 10.82 -7.49 -11.81
CA LYS A 205 11.96 -8.28 -12.30
C LYS A 205 11.62 -9.76 -12.55
N LYS A 206 10.83 -10.36 -11.66
CA LYS A 206 10.45 -11.78 -11.73
C LYS A 206 9.36 -12.07 -12.77
N ARG A 207 8.31 -11.26 -12.84
CA ARG A 207 7.09 -11.52 -13.63
C ARG A 207 6.96 -10.64 -14.88
N TYR A 208 7.53 -9.43 -14.84
CA TYR A 208 7.30 -8.36 -15.80
C TYR A 208 8.59 -7.60 -16.13
N ALA A 209 9.68 -8.33 -16.44
CA ALA A 209 11.02 -7.75 -16.55
C ALA A 209 11.12 -6.61 -17.58
N ALA A 210 10.25 -6.63 -18.60
CA ALA A 210 10.14 -5.58 -19.62
C ALA A 210 9.69 -4.22 -19.07
N ARG A 211 9.07 -4.17 -17.88
CA ARG A 211 8.70 -2.90 -17.22
C ARG A 211 9.89 -2.18 -16.61
N LEU A 212 10.99 -2.88 -16.35
CA LEU A 212 12.17 -2.27 -15.74
C LEU A 212 13.03 -1.58 -16.82
N CYS A 213 13.48 -0.37 -16.52
CA CYS A 213 14.38 0.39 -17.36
C CYS A 213 15.80 -0.18 -17.28
N LYS A 214 16.52 -0.20 -18.41
CA LYS A 214 17.91 -0.70 -18.47
C LYS A 214 18.90 0.27 -19.10
N ASP A 215 18.43 1.18 -19.97
CA ASP A 215 19.28 1.87 -20.94
C ASP A 215 18.97 3.38 -21.12
N ARG A 216 18.01 3.94 -20.38
CA ARG A 216 17.69 5.38 -20.45
C ARG A 216 18.65 6.28 -19.65
N ALA A 217 19.43 5.69 -18.75
CA ALA A 217 20.42 6.36 -17.91
C ALA A 217 21.47 5.34 -17.41
N GLN A 218 22.36 5.73 -16.50
CA GLN A 218 23.21 4.78 -15.79
C GLN A 218 22.39 4.04 -14.72
N ILE A 219 21.72 2.98 -15.13
CA ILE A 219 20.81 2.21 -14.26
C ILE A 219 21.58 1.24 -13.37
N VAL A 220 21.21 1.20 -12.08
CA VAL A 220 21.73 0.26 -11.09
C VAL A 220 20.57 -0.52 -10.47
N GLY A 221 20.56 -1.84 -10.61
CA GLY A 221 19.54 -2.69 -9.98
C GLY A 221 18.16 -2.55 -10.63
N ASP A 222 17.10 -2.65 -9.81
CA ASP A 222 15.72 -2.62 -10.29
C ASP A 222 15.19 -1.18 -10.28
N VAL A 223 14.88 -0.65 -11.45
CA VAL A 223 14.41 0.74 -11.66
C VAL A 223 13.24 0.75 -12.63
N PHE A 224 12.19 1.48 -12.27
CA PHE A 224 11.08 1.81 -13.16
C PHE A 224 11.17 3.29 -13.57
N ILE A 225 11.06 3.55 -14.87
CA ILE A 225 10.96 4.91 -15.42
C ILE A 225 9.76 4.90 -16.35
N ASP A 226 8.77 5.74 -16.05
CA ASP A 226 7.61 5.89 -16.91
C ASP A 226 8.03 6.29 -18.34
N PRO A 227 7.39 5.74 -19.40
CA PRO A 227 7.73 6.08 -20.77
C PRO A 227 7.70 7.59 -21.07
N SER A 228 6.80 8.35 -20.45
CA SER A 228 6.70 9.80 -20.69
C SER A 228 7.70 10.64 -19.89
N ALA A 229 8.43 10.04 -18.94
CA ALA A 229 9.47 10.75 -18.20
C ALA A 229 10.68 11.07 -19.09
N GLU A 230 11.28 12.24 -18.86
CA GLU A 230 12.49 12.71 -19.52
C GLU A 230 13.67 12.55 -18.57
N VAL A 231 14.68 11.78 -18.97
CA VAL A 231 15.84 11.48 -18.12
C VAL A 231 17.11 11.66 -18.92
N ASP A 232 18.03 12.48 -18.40
CA ASP A 232 19.35 12.67 -19.00
C ASP A 232 20.22 11.41 -18.86
N LYS A 233 20.95 11.06 -19.93
CA LYS A 233 21.78 9.85 -20.00
C LYS A 233 22.91 9.81 -18.97
N SER A 234 23.35 10.98 -18.48
CA SER A 234 24.41 11.08 -17.47
C SER A 234 23.91 10.84 -16.04
N ALA A 235 22.59 10.79 -15.82
CA ALA A 235 22.03 10.50 -14.52
C ALA A 235 22.36 9.07 -14.07
N LYS A 236 22.57 8.88 -12.77
CA LYS A 236 22.77 7.56 -12.15
C LYS A 236 21.59 7.22 -11.26
N ILE A 237 20.86 6.18 -11.62
CA ILE A 237 19.54 5.88 -11.04
C ILE A 237 19.54 4.46 -10.51
N GLY A 238 19.19 4.32 -9.23
CA GLY A 238 18.98 3.05 -8.56
C GLY A 238 20.00 2.73 -7.46
N PRO A 239 19.79 1.61 -6.74
CA PRO A 239 18.68 0.67 -6.88
C PRO A 239 17.35 1.19 -6.33
N ASN A 240 16.26 0.51 -6.69
CA ASN A 240 14.92 0.63 -6.13
C ASN A 240 14.29 2.02 -6.31
N VAL A 241 14.36 2.51 -7.55
CA VAL A 241 13.83 3.83 -7.92
C VAL A 241 12.65 3.68 -8.86
N SER A 242 11.60 4.45 -8.59
CA SER A 242 10.45 4.61 -9.49
C SER A 242 10.29 6.07 -9.85
N ILE A 243 10.25 6.35 -11.16
CA ILE A 243 10.03 7.69 -11.72
C ILE A 243 8.70 7.70 -12.44
N GLY A 244 7.80 8.59 -12.02
CA GLY A 244 6.45 8.73 -12.53
C GLY A 244 6.35 9.49 -13.86
N PRO A 245 5.14 9.58 -14.43
CA PRO A 245 4.88 10.24 -15.70
C PRO A 245 5.37 11.68 -15.74
N ASN A 246 5.92 12.09 -16.89
CA ASN A 246 6.36 13.46 -17.22
C ASN A 246 7.40 14.07 -16.26
N ALA A 247 7.95 13.29 -15.34
CA ALA A 247 9.02 13.74 -14.48
C ALA A 247 10.27 14.05 -15.31
N LYS A 248 11.01 15.08 -14.91
CA LYS A 248 12.21 15.56 -15.62
C LYS A 248 13.43 15.41 -14.74
N ILE A 249 14.38 14.59 -15.17
CA ILE A 249 15.62 14.30 -14.44
C ILE A 249 16.80 14.87 -15.21
N GLY A 250 17.45 15.88 -14.63
CA GLY A 250 18.56 16.60 -15.22
C GLY A 250 19.90 15.85 -15.26
N LYS A 251 20.90 16.52 -15.83
CA LYS A 251 22.27 16.01 -16.00
C LYS A 251 22.92 15.67 -14.66
N GLY A 252 23.65 14.56 -14.61
CA GLY A 252 24.46 14.18 -13.45
C GLY A 252 23.69 13.91 -12.15
N VAL A 253 22.36 13.87 -12.20
CA VAL A 253 21.50 13.60 -11.05
C VAL A 253 21.76 12.19 -10.52
N ARG A 254 21.71 12.03 -9.19
CA ARG A 254 21.87 10.74 -8.52
C ARG A 254 20.63 10.41 -7.70
N ILE A 255 19.96 9.29 -8.00
CA ILE A 255 18.75 8.87 -7.30
C ILE A 255 18.91 7.44 -6.81
N LYS A 256 18.58 7.17 -5.54
CA LYS A 256 18.64 5.83 -4.95
C LYS A 256 17.52 5.65 -3.93
N GLU A 257 16.89 4.47 -3.90
CA GLU A 257 15.90 4.09 -2.89
C GLU A 257 14.79 5.13 -2.72
N SER A 258 14.27 5.64 -3.84
CA SER A 258 13.41 6.83 -3.85
C SER A 258 12.29 6.72 -4.88
N ILE A 259 11.22 7.47 -4.65
CA ILE A 259 10.10 7.59 -5.58
C ILE A 259 10.01 9.05 -6.03
N ILE A 260 9.97 9.27 -7.34
CA ILE A 260 9.74 10.58 -7.95
C ILE A 260 8.34 10.55 -8.57
N LEU A 261 7.41 11.33 -8.05
CA LEU A 261 6.03 11.37 -8.53
C LEU A 261 5.88 12.22 -9.80
N ALA A 262 4.68 12.19 -10.38
CA ALA A 262 4.43 12.76 -11.69
C ALA A 262 4.74 14.26 -11.74
N ASP A 263 5.23 14.71 -12.90
CA ASP A 263 5.55 16.10 -13.21
C ASP A 263 6.62 16.74 -12.29
N ALA A 264 7.29 15.96 -11.45
CA ALA A 264 8.37 16.47 -10.62
C ALA A 264 9.64 16.74 -11.45
N VAL A 265 10.40 17.77 -11.08
CA VAL A 265 11.62 18.19 -11.76
C VAL A 265 12.80 18.07 -10.80
N VAL A 266 13.82 17.31 -11.18
CA VAL A 266 15.08 17.21 -10.45
C VAL A 266 16.18 17.82 -11.30
N ASN A 267 16.62 19.03 -10.94
CA ASN A 267 17.61 19.76 -11.71
C ASN A 267 19.01 19.14 -11.58
N GLU A 268 19.90 19.58 -12.46
CA GLU A 268 21.23 19.01 -12.65
C GLU A 268 22.06 18.88 -11.36
N HIS A 269 22.82 17.80 -11.28
CA HIS A 269 23.73 17.46 -10.19
C HIS A 269 23.10 17.29 -8.80
N ALA A 270 21.77 17.34 -8.69
CA ALA A 270 21.08 17.06 -7.44
C ALA A 270 21.20 15.57 -7.02
N CYS A 271 21.05 15.33 -5.72
CA CYS A 271 21.13 14.01 -5.11
C CYS A 271 19.87 13.71 -4.31
N VAL A 272 19.16 12.62 -4.64
CA VAL A 272 17.92 12.19 -3.99
C VAL A 272 18.06 10.77 -3.46
N LEU A 273 18.07 10.61 -2.14
CA LEU A 273 18.33 9.34 -1.48
C LEU A 273 17.24 9.04 -0.45
N HIS A 274 16.70 7.82 -0.42
CA HIS A 274 15.75 7.42 0.64
C HIS A 274 14.58 8.41 0.80
N SER A 275 13.98 8.85 -0.31
CA SER A 275 13.04 9.98 -0.33
C SER A 275 11.84 9.74 -1.23
N VAL A 276 10.75 10.46 -0.95
CA VAL A 276 9.58 10.56 -1.82
C VAL A 276 9.44 12.01 -2.25
N ILE A 277 9.54 12.25 -3.56
CA ILE A 277 9.40 13.58 -4.16
C ILE A 277 7.98 13.69 -4.72
N GLY A 278 7.20 14.58 -4.13
CA GLY A 278 5.79 14.79 -4.46
C GLY A 278 5.55 15.32 -5.87
N TRP A 279 4.28 15.29 -6.28
CA TRP A 279 3.85 15.76 -7.59
C TRP A 279 4.24 17.21 -7.86
N ARG A 280 4.67 17.53 -9.09
CA ARG A 280 5.03 18.90 -9.51
C ARG A 280 6.10 19.59 -8.65
N SER A 281 6.79 18.85 -7.80
CA SER A 281 7.84 19.40 -6.94
C SER A 281 9.13 19.60 -7.73
N VAL A 282 9.88 20.64 -7.38
CA VAL A 282 11.12 21.05 -8.05
C VAL A 282 12.28 20.95 -7.07
N ILE A 283 13.32 20.21 -7.44
CA ILE A 283 14.58 20.15 -6.70
C ILE A 283 15.61 20.96 -7.47
N GLY A 284 16.17 21.99 -6.82
CA GLY A 284 17.20 22.85 -7.38
C GLY A 284 18.50 22.12 -7.72
N ALA A 285 19.30 22.73 -8.59
CA ALA A 285 20.59 22.18 -8.99
C ALA A 285 21.53 22.06 -7.78
N TRP A 286 22.37 21.03 -7.75
CA TRP A 286 23.32 20.77 -6.65
C TRP A 286 22.69 20.56 -5.26
N SER A 287 21.36 20.43 -5.17
CA SER A 287 20.66 20.20 -3.91
C SER A 287 20.73 18.73 -3.48
N ARG A 288 20.62 18.49 -2.18
CA ARG A 288 20.62 17.15 -1.58
C ARG A 288 19.36 16.93 -0.77
N VAL A 289 18.53 15.97 -1.20
CA VAL A 289 17.32 15.53 -0.51
C VAL A 289 17.54 14.11 -0.06
N GLU A 290 17.65 13.88 1.26
CA GLU A 290 18.01 12.57 1.78
C GLU A 290 17.26 12.20 3.04
N GLY A 291 16.78 10.96 3.09
CA GLY A 291 16.22 10.34 4.29
C GLY A 291 17.16 9.30 4.90
N ILE A 292 16.71 8.67 5.98
CA ILE A 292 17.39 7.54 6.62
C ILE A 292 17.02 6.22 5.91
N PRO A 293 18.01 5.35 5.66
CA PRO A 293 17.76 4.00 5.18
C PRO A 293 16.78 3.24 6.09
N LEU A 294 15.74 2.67 5.50
CA LEU A 294 14.72 1.93 6.24
C LEU A 294 15.20 0.53 6.63
N ALA A 295 14.93 0.18 7.89
CA ALA A 295 15.02 -1.17 8.44
C ALA A 295 13.62 -1.77 8.66
N PRO A 296 13.46 -3.11 8.68
CA PRO A 296 14.47 -4.10 8.39
C PRO A 296 14.86 -4.09 6.91
N ASN A 297 16.05 -4.63 6.61
CA ASN A 297 16.45 -4.85 5.23
C ASN A 297 15.46 -5.85 4.59
N PRO A 298 14.67 -5.47 3.58
CA PRO A 298 13.69 -6.36 2.94
C PRO A 298 14.28 -7.56 2.21
N ASN A 299 15.61 -7.59 2.05
CA ASN A 299 16.29 -8.78 1.56
C ASN A 299 16.34 -9.89 2.62
N LEU A 300 16.01 -9.60 3.89
CA LEU A 300 15.87 -10.60 4.94
C LEU A 300 14.50 -11.28 4.83
N PRO A 301 14.45 -12.62 4.64
CA PRO A 301 13.18 -13.36 4.63
C PRO A 301 12.39 -13.14 5.92
N PHE A 302 11.06 -13.10 5.80
CA PHE A 302 10.11 -12.98 6.92
C PHE A 302 10.21 -11.69 7.76
N ALA A 303 11.10 -10.76 7.41
CA ALA A 303 11.19 -9.48 8.09
C ALA A 303 9.96 -8.60 7.77
N LYS A 304 9.08 -8.41 8.74
CA LYS A 304 7.96 -7.46 8.63
C LYS A 304 8.44 -6.06 9.01
N LEU A 305 8.01 -5.06 8.26
CA LEU A 305 8.35 -3.66 8.52
C LEU A 305 7.86 -3.23 9.90
N GLU A 306 8.75 -2.66 10.70
CA GLU A 306 8.36 -1.96 11.92
C GLU A 306 7.72 -0.62 11.53
N ASN A 307 6.40 -0.53 11.66
CA ASN A 307 5.67 0.72 11.49
C ASN A 307 5.82 1.58 12.75
N LYS A 308 7.00 2.17 12.94
CA LYS A 308 7.23 3.11 14.04
C LYS A 308 6.39 4.37 13.82
N PRO A 309 5.82 4.96 14.88
CA PRO A 309 5.10 6.21 14.78
C PRO A 309 6.04 7.32 14.27
N LEU A 310 5.42 8.32 13.62
CA LEU A 310 6.12 9.49 13.07
C LEU A 310 6.80 10.31 14.18
N PHE A 311 6.22 10.29 15.37
CA PHE A 311 6.77 10.96 16.54
C PHE A 311 7.21 9.95 17.59
N LEU A 312 8.32 10.24 18.25
CA LEU A 312 8.71 9.58 19.49
C LEU A 312 7.75 10.00 20.62
N SER A 313 7.74 9.24 21.71
CA SER A 313 6.95 9.57 22.91
C SER A 313 7.31 10.93 23.52
N ASP A 314 8.49 11.48 23.20
CA ASP A 314 8.96 12.80 23.61
C ASP A 314 8.59 13.94 22.63
N GLY A 315 7.78 13.65 21.60
CA GLY A 315 7.31 14.63 20.61
C GLY A 315 8.28 14.96 19.48
N ARG A 316 9.51 14.42 19.48
CA ARG A 316 10.45 14.61 18.37
C ARG A 316 10.06 13.76 17.16
N LEU A 317 10.36 14.26 15.97
CA LEU A 317 10.21 13.50 14.73
C LEU A 317 11.13 12.26 14.80
N ASN A 318 10.55 11.09 14.60
CA ASN A 318 11.29 9.85 14.41
C ASN A 318 12.01 9.92 13.06
N PRO A 319 13.35 10.03 13.05
CA PRO A 319 14.09 10.23 11.82
C PRO A 319 13.83 9.06 10.85
N SER A 320 13.19 9.37 9.72
CA SER A 320 12.80 8.38 8.71
C SER A 320 13.16 8.87 7.30
N LEU A 321 12.29 8.74 6.31
CA LEU A 321 12.57 9.25 4.97
C LEU A 321 12.40 10.79 4.89
N THR A 322 12.87 11.38 3.78
CA THR A 322 12.46 12.74 3.40
C THR A 322 11.28 12.70 2.44
N ILE A 323 10.22 13.44 2.74
CA ILE A 323 8.99 13.52 1.93
C ILE A 323 8.79 14.97 1.53
N LEU A 324 8.62 15.18 0.23
CA LEU A 324 8.07 16.43 -0.28
C LEU A 324 6.62 16.20 -0.68
N GLY A 325 5.72 17.05 -0.19
CA GLY A 325 4.35 17.16 -0.67
C GLY A 325 4.29 17.61 -2.13
N SER A 326 3.09 17.86 -2.64
CA SER A 326 2.95 18.40 -3.99
C SER A 326 3.40 19.85 -4.06
N ASP A 327 3.91 20.27 -5.21
CA ASP A 327 4.24 21.68 -5.49
C ASP A 327 5.26 22.26 -4.49
N VAL A 328 6.22 21.46 -4.06
CA VAL A 328 7.33 21.90 -3.21
C VAL A 328 8.51 22.30 -4.08
N SER A 329 9.05 23.49 -3.87
CA SER A 329 10.26 23.99 -4.54
C SER A 329 11.43 24.05 -3.56
N ILE A 330 12.53 23.40 -3.90
CA ILE A 330 13.79 23.48 -3.17
C ILE A 330 14.76 24.31 -4.00
N ALA A 331 15.31 25.38 -3.43
CA ALA A 331 16.29 26.22 -4.07
C ALA A 331 17.57 25.44 -4.43
N PRO A 332 18.39 25.91 -5.39
CA PRO A 332 19.71 25.34 -5.65
C PRO A 332 20.58 25.29 -4.40
N GLU A 333 21.54 24.37 -4.38
CA GLU A 333 22.56 24.22 -3.32
C GLU A 333 21.98 24.01 -1.91
N THR A 334 20.74 23.52 -1.83
CA THR A 334 20.02 23.35 -0.56
C THR A 334 20.04 21.90 -0.09
N ILE A 335 20.18 21.69 1.21
CA ILE A 335 20.22 20.37 1.84
C ILE A 335 18.96 20.16 2.69
N VAL A 336 18.20 19.12 2.39
CA VAL A 336 16.98 18.72 3.13
C VAL A 336 17.12 17.28 3.62
N LEU A 337 17.20 17.10 4.93
CA LEU A 337 17.52 15.82 5.57
C LEU A 337 16.45 15.36 6.57
N ASN A 338 15.88 14.18 6.35
CA ASN A 338 14.83 13.58 7.18
C ASN A 338 13.67 14.56 7.48
N CYS A 339 13.16 15.23 6.46
CA CYS A 339 12.09 16.22 6.62
C CYS A 339 10.77 15.72 6.02
N VAL A 340 9.65 16.15 6.60
CA VAL A 340 8.33 16.04 5.97
C VAL A 340 7.90 17.45 5.59
N VAL A 341 7.89 17.74 4.30
CA VAL A 341 7.53 19.06 3.77
C VAL A 341 6.10 18.98 3.25
N LEU A 342 5.20 19.78 3.83
CA LEU A 342 3.81 19.85 3.36
C LEU A 342 3.73 20.48 1.96
N PRO A 343 2.60 20.30 1.25
CA PRO A 343 2.42 20.87 -0.08
C PRO A 343 2.58 22.39 -0.14
N TYR A 344 2.92 22.91 -1.33
CA TYR A 344 3.00 24.34 -1.65
C TYR A 344 4.03 25.10 -0.79
N LYS A 345 5.24 24.57 -0.69
CA LYS A 345 6.34 25.17 0.10
C LYS A 345 7.52 25.54 -0.77
N GLU A 346 8.16 26.64 -0.44
CA GLU A 346 9.42 27.05 -1.03
C GLU A 346 10.51 27.05 0.04
N LEU A 347 11.58 26.30 -0.22
CA LEU A 347 12.68 26.09 0.71
C LEU A 347 13.93 26.77 0.15
N SER A 348 14.30 27.91 0.73
CA SER A 348 15.48 28.69 0.35
C SER A 348 16.69 28.44 1.25
N CYS A 349 16.54 27.68 2.32
CA CYS A 349 17.62 27.29 3.23
C CYS A 349 17.60 25.80 3.54
N SER A 350 18.66 25.31 4.19
CA SER A 350 18.80 23.89 4.51
C SER A 350 18.03 23.50 5.77
N TYR A 351 17.37 22.35 5.74
CA TYR A 351 16.54 21.84 6.83
C TYR A 351 16.94 20.42 7.23
N LYS A 352 16.78 20.10 8.51
CA LYS A 352 17.05 18.77 9.03
C LYS A 352 16.10 18.38 10.16
N ASN A 353 15.58 17.16 10.10
CA ASN A 353 14.75 16.51 11.12
C ASN A 353 13.51 17.33 11.52
N GLN A 354 12.81 17.91 10.54
CA GLN A 354 11.70 18.83 10.77
C GLN A 354 10.47 18.48 9.95
N ILE A 355 9.30 18.84 10.47
CA ILE A 355 8.08 18.95 9.69
C ILE A 355 7.96 20.41 9.27
N ILE A 356 7.88 20.65 7.98
CA ILE A 356 7.74 21.99 7.41
C ILE A 356 6.28 22.14 7.01
N LEU A 357 5.56 22.93 7.81
CA LEU A 357 4.12 23.14 7.71
C LEU A 357 3.75 24.19 6.68
#